data_AF-A0A2G9TJP8-F1
#
_entry.id   AF-A0A2G9TJP8-F1
#
_cell.length_a   1.000
_cell.length_b   1.000
_cell.length_c   1.000
_cell.angle_alpha   90.00
_cell.angle_beta   90.00
_cell.angle_gamma   90.00
#
_symmetry.space_group_name_H-M   'P 1'
#
loop_
_entity.id
_entity.type
_entity.pdbx_description
1 polymer ?
#
loop_
_entity_poly.entity_id
_entity_poly.type
_entity_poly.pdbx_seq_one_letter_code
_entity_poly.pdbx_strand_id
1 'polypeptide(L)'
;MVKFLDPQYASREENKKRVARLFQELGMSEKIELNEHELRIATQFVGGEDAGAEWDDIGGCDELIADMKDRIILPLQIAAESDSELLCPPKGILLYGPPGCGKTLLAKAVARAAGCRFINLQVSNLTDKWYGESQKLAAAVFSVAQKFQPTIIFIDEI
;
A
#
# COMPACT_ATOMS: atom_id res chain seq x y z
N MET A 1 -35.08 14.72 15.90
CA MET A 1 -34.28 15.94 15.90
C MET A 1 -33.17 15.87 16.96
N VAL A 2 -32.27 14.88 16.86
CA VAL A 2 -31.03 14.77 17.68
C VAL A 2 -30.03 13.88 16.91
N LYS A 3 -29.37 14.42 15.88
CA LYS A 3 -28.30 13.72 15.13
C LYS A 3 -27.18 14.68 14.68
N PHE A 4 -26.88 15.69 15.50
CA PHE A 4 -25.93 16.77 15.14
C PHE A 4 -24.91 17.08 16.23
N LEU A 5 -24.49 16.09 17.03
CA LEU A 5 -23.46 16.32 18.07
C LEU A 5 -22.43 15.19 18.16
N ASP A 6 -22.00 14.63 17.02
CA ASP A 6 -20.79 13.81 16.97
C ASP A 6 -19.82 14.44 15.95
N PRO A 7 -18.70 15.04 16.40
CA PRO A 7 -17.69 15.60 15.49
C PRO A 7 -17.01 14.54 14.61
N GLN A 8 -17.19 13.25 14.93
CA GLN A 8 -16.73 12.13 14.12
C GLN A 8 -17.67 11.73 12.98
N TYR A 9 -18.92 12.23 12.94
CA TYR A 9 -19.90 11.81 11.93
C TYR A 9 -19.54 12.29 10.53
N ALA A 10 -19.07 13.55 10.41
CA ALA A 10 -18.64 14.12 9.14
C ALA A 10 -17.39 13.38 8.58
N SER A 11 -16.42 13.07 9.43
CA SER A 11 -15.22 12.30 9.04
C SER A 11 -15.56 10.87 8.62
N ARG A 12 -16.51 10.19 9.28
CA ARG A 12 -16.96 8.85 8.90
C ARG A 12 -17.65 8.82 7.54
N GLU A 13 -18.49 9.81 7.22
CA GLU A 13 -19.12 9.90 5.90
C GLU A 13 -18.12 10.23 4.79
N GLU A 14 -17.16 11.12 5.06
CA GLU A 14 -16.12 11.48 4.09
C GLU A 14 -15.20 10.28 3.80
N ASN A 15 -14.80 9.54 4.84
CA ASN A 15 -14.01 8.32 4.69
C ASN A 15 -14.79 7.25 3.92
N LYS A 16 -16.09 7.06 4.19
CA LYS A 16 -16.93 6.12 3.41
C LYS A 16 -17.02 6.51 1.94
N LYS A 17 -17.14 7.80 1.62
CA LYS A 17 -17.17 8.29 0.24
C LYS A 17 -15.83 8.10 -0.47
N ARG A 18 -14.70 8.39 0.20
CA ARG A 18 -13.35 8.15 -0.34
C ARG A 18 -13.11 6.66 -0.59
N VAL A 19 -13.51 5.81 0.36
CA VAL A 19 -13.42 4.36 0.23
C VAL A 19 -14.32 3.86 -0.90
N ALA A 20 -15.55 4.36 -1.04
CA ALA A 20 -16.43 3.99 -2.16
C ALA A 20 -15.86 4.41 -3.52
N ARG A 21 -15.21 5.58 -3.59
CA ARG A 21 -14.52 6.05 -4.79
C ARG A 21 -13.29 5.19 -5.10
N LEU A 22 -12.49 4.86 -4.09
CA LEU A 22 -11.40 3.88 -4.20
C LEU A 22 -11.93 2.53 -4.68
N PHE A 23 -13.03 2.01 -4.14
CA PHE A 23 -13.64 0.75 -4.61
C PHE A 23 -14.01 0.79 -6.09
N GLN A 24 -14.52 1.94 -6.58
CA GLN A 24 -14.83 2.13 -8.01
C GLN A 24 -13.57 2.27 -8.87
N GLU A 25 -12.60 3.08 -8.44
CA GLU A 25 -11.31 3.28 -9.12
C GLU A 25 -10.50 1.98 -9.17
N LEU A 26 -10.65 1.12 -8.16
CA LEU A 26 -9.94 -0.14 -8.02
C LEU A 26 -10.67 -1.34 -8.65
N GLY A 27 -11.81 -1.12 -9.34
CA GLY A 27 -12.53 -2.13 -10.11
C GLY A 27 -13.07 -3.31 -9.29
N MET A 28 -13.29 -3.14 -7.98
CA MET A 28 -13.65 -4.25 -7.11
C MET A 28 -15.16 -4.43 -7.03
N SER A 29 -15.62 -5.59 -7.49
CA SER A 29 -17.04 -5.97 -7.59
C SER A 29 -17.67 -6.35 -6.26
N GLU A 30 -16.88 -6.74 -5.26
CA GLU A 30 -17.37 -7.24 -3.98
C GLU A 30 -17.41 -6.13 -2.92
N LYS A 31 -18.53 -6.08 -2.18
CA LYS A 31 -18.64 -5.33 -0.93
C LYS A 31 -17.72 -5.99 0.10
N ILE A 32 -16.43 -5.61 0.09
CA ILE A 32 -15.51 -6.01 1.13
C ILE A 32 -15.97 -5.30 2.42
N GLU A 33 -16.41 -6.09 3.40
CA GLU A 33 -16.69 -5.57 4.73
C GLU A 33 -15.37 -5.13 5.37
N LEU A 34 -15.28 -3.84 5.69
CA LEU A 34 -14.12 -3.23 6.31
C LEU A 34 -14.49 -2.72 7.70
N ASN A 35 -13.69 -3.09 8.69
CA ASN A 35 -13.77 -2.54 10.05
C ASN A 35 -13.31 -1.07 10.08
N GLU A 36 -13.57 -0.36 11.18
CA GLU A 36 -13.19 1.07 11.32
C GLU A 36 -11.69 1.31 11.12
N HIS A 37 -10.83 0.41 11.61
CA HIS A 37 -9.38 0.45 11.38
C HIS A 37 -9.03 0.18 9.92
N GLU A 38 -9.67 -0.80 9.30
CA GLU A 38 -9.43 -1.18 7.91
C GLU A 38 -9.86 -0.06 6.94
N LEU A 39 -10.97 0.63 7.22
CA LEU A 39 -11.43 1.80 6.47
C LEU A 39 -10.40 2.93 6.52
N ARG A 40 -9.84 3.19 7.70
CA ARG A 40 -8.79 4.22 7.86
C ARG A 40 -7.56 3.88 7.05
N ILE A 41 -7.13 2.62 7.05
CA ILE A 41 -5.98 2.18 6.27
C ILE A 41 -6.28 2.18 4.75
N ALA A 42 -7.47 1.75 4.34
CA ALA A 42 -7.89 1.75 2.94
C ALA A 42 -7.83 3.16 2.32
N THR A 43 -8.11 4.23 3.09
CA THR A 43 -7.95 5.60 2.58
C THR A 43 -6.49 6.03 2.30
N GLN A 44 -5.51 5.28 2.78
CA GLN A 44 -4.08 5.55 2.55
C GLN A 44 -3.52 4.80 1.34
N PHE A 45 -4.33 3.93 0.71
CA PHE A 45 -3.92 3.24 -0.50
C PHE A 45 -3.84 4.23 -1.65
N VAL A 46 -2.74 4.14 -2.40
CA VAL A 46 -2.54 4.86 -3.65
C VAL A 46 -2.58 3.83 -4.77
N GLY A 47 -3.32 4.12 -5.84
CA GLY A 47 -3.30 3.31 -7.05
C GLY A 47 -1.89 3.27 -7.64
N GLY A 48 -1.50 2.17 -8.29
CA GLY A 48 -0.15 2.04 -8.86
C GLY A 48 0.18 3.20 -9.82
N GLU A 49 -0.79 3.60 -10.62
CA GLU A 49 -0.70 4.73 -11.57
C GLU A 49 -0.66 6.12 -10.90
N ASP A 50 -1.04 6.25 -9.64
CA ASP A 50 -0.98 7.50 -8.86
C ASP A 50 0.21 7.55 -7.89
N ALA A 51 1.05 6.50 -7.84
CA ALA A 51 2.20 6.45 -6.93
C ALA A 51 3.25 7.57 -7.18
N GLY A 52 3.14 8.30 -8.30
CA GLY A 52 3.77 9.59 -8.52
C GLY A 52 5.29 9.59 -8.70
N ALA A 53 5.89 8.43 -8.99
CA ALA A 53 7.32 8.31 -9.29
C ALA A 53 7.53 7.37 -10.49
N GLU A 54 8.35 7.78 -11.45
CA GLU A 54 8.76 7.00 -12.62
C GLU A 54 10.22 6.57 -12.50
N TRP A 55 10.65 5.62 -13.35
CA TRP A 55 12.04 5.18 -13.38
C TRP A 55 13.00 6.32 -13.73
N ASP A 56 12.53 7.25 -14.57
CA ASP A 56 13.29 8.41 -15.01
C ASP A 56 13.55 9.41 -13.88
N ASP A 57 12.78 9.34 -12.78
CA ASP A 57 13.00 10.16 -11.58
C ASP A 57 14.16 9.64 -10.71
N ILE A 58 14.71 8.46 -11.00
CA ILE A 58 15.73 7.78 -10.20
C ILE A 58 17.05 7.72 -10.97
N GLY A 59 17.98 8.61 -10.64
CA GLY A 59 19.31 8.65 -11.28
C GLY A 59 20.33 7.71 -10.63
N GLY A 60 21.09 6.98 -11.45
CA GLY A 60 22.32 6.30 -11.04
C GLY A 60 22.15 5.02 -10.22
N CYS A 61 20.96 4.41 -10.25
CA CYS A 61 20.65 3.15 -9.58
C CYS A 61 20.14 2.07 -10.55
N ASP A 62 20.65 2.07 -11.79
CA ASP A 62 20.15 1.21 -12.88
C ASP A 62 20.27 -0.28 -12.57
N GLU A 63 21.38 -0.72 -11.96
CA GLU A 63 21.59 -2.11 -11.55
C GLU A 63 20.56 -2.54 -10.49
N LEU A 64 20.29 -1.69 -9.50
CA LEU A 64 19.29 -1.96 -8.46
C LEU A 64 17.88 -2.00 -9.03
N ILE A 65 17.58 -1.09 -9.97
CA ILE A 65 16.31 -1.05 -10.67
C ILE A 65 16.10 -2.33 -11.49
N ALA A 66 17.12 -2.79 -12.21
CA ALA A 66 17.08 -4.04 -12.97
C ALA A 66 16.83 -5.24 -12.04
N ASP A 67 17.58 -5.34 -10.93
CA ASP A 67 17.39 -6.40 -9.94
C ASP A 67 15.97 -6.40 -9.35
N MET A 68 15.40 -5.24 -9.08
CA MET A 68 14.02 -5.12 -8.58
C MET A 68 12.99 -5.52 -9.63
N LYS A 69 13.18 -5.15 -10.89
CA LYS A 69 12.31 -5.55 -12.00
C LYS A 69 12.28 -7.07 -12.13
N ASP A 70 13.45 -7.70 -12.11
CA ASP A 70 13.58 -9.15 -12.26
C ASP A 70 13.06 -9.93 -11.04
N ARG A 71 13.23 -9.39 -9.82
CA ARG A 71 12.82 -10.08 -8.59
C ARG A 71 11.38 -9.82 -8.18
N ILE A 72 10.79 -8.69 -8.57
CA ILE A 72 9.45 -8.29 -8.12
C ILE A 72 8.47 -8.33 -9.29
N ILE A 73 8.75 -7.57 -10.35
CA ILE A 73 7.79 -7.36 -11.44
C ILE A 73 7.61 -8.63 -12.25
N LEU A 74 8.71 -9.27 -12.63
CA LEU A 74 8.67 -10.48 -13.45
C LEU A 74 7.92 -11.63 -12.75
N PRO A 75 8.19 -11.98 -11.47
CA PRO A 75 7.40 -13.00 -10.77
C PRO A 75 5.94 -12.62 -10.59
N LEU A 76 5.61 -11.34 -10.40
CA LEU A 76 4.21 -10.89 -10.29
C LEU A 76 3.46 -11.07 -11.62
N GLN A 77 4.10 -10.78 -12.75
CA GLN A 77 3.52 -11.00 -14.08
C GLN A 77 3.34 -12.49 -14.36
N ILE A 78 4.35 -13.32 -14.09
CA ILE A 78 4.28 -14.76 -14.30
C ILE A 78 3.23 -15.41 -13.39
N ALA A 79 3.14 -15.00 -12.11
CA ALA A 79 2.15 -15.51 -11.18
C ALA A 79 0.71 -15.11 -11.56
N ALA A 80 0.53 -14.00 -12.29
CA ALA A 80 -0.76 -13.63 -12.85
C ALA A 80 -1.16 -14.50 -14.05
N GLU A 81 -0.18 -15.03 -14.80
CA GLU A 81 -0.41 -15.83 -16.01
C GLU A 81 -0.38 -17.35 -15.75
N SER A 82 0.25 -17.80 -14.67
CA SER A 82 0.53 -19.22 -14.41
C SER A 82 0.37 -19.55 -12.93
N ASP A 83 -0.39 -20.60 -12.61
CA ASP A 83 -0.68 -21.09 -11.26
C ASP A 83 0.52 -21.84 -10.62
N SER A 84 1.74 -21.52 -11.07
CA SER A 84 2.96 -22.23 -10.71
C SER A 84 3.56 -21.67 -9.42
N GLU A 85 3.51 -22.44 -8.33
CA GLU A 85 4.13 -22.12 -7.03
C GLU A 85 5.66 -21.99 -7.06
N LEU A 86 6.30 -22.35 -8.18
CA LEU A 86 7.77 -22.36 -8.31
C LEU A 86 8.37 -20.94 -8.44
N LEU A 87 7.58 -19.94 -8.82
CA LEU A 87 8.04 -18.57 -9.10
C LEU A 87 7.26 -17.54 -8.29
N CYS A 88 7.37 -17.62 -6.97
CA CYS A 88 6.81 -16.63 -6.07
C CYS A 88 7.75 -15.41 -5.91
N PRO A 89 7.23 -14.18 -5.87
CA PRO A 89 8.03 -13.02 -5.53
C PRO A 89 8.63 -13.17 -4.11
N PRO A 90 9.77 -12.51 -3.83
CA PRO A 90 10.38 -12.54 -2.50
C PRO A 90 9.39 -12.00 -1.46
N LYS A 91 9.38 -12.61 -0.27
CA LYS A 91 8.45 -12.24 0.82
C LYS A 91 8.63 -10.80 1.32
N GLY A 92 9.81 -10.22 1.10
CA GLY A 92 10.12 -8.85 1.50
C GLY A 92 11.49 -8.44 1.00
N ILE A 93 11.68 -7.13 0.84
CA ILE A 93 12.93 -6.51 0.41
C ILE A 93 13.28 -5.44 1.43
N LEU A 94 14.54 -5.45 1.89
CA LEU A 94 15.06 -4.44 2.80
C LEU A 94 15.95 -3.48 2.02
N LEU A 95 15.58 -2.21 2.01
CA LEU A 95 16.38 -1.14 1.40
C LEU A 95 17.19 -0.44 2.49
N TYR A 96 18.50 -0.59 2.45
CA TYR A 96 19.41 0.07 3.38
C TYR A 96 20.30 1.09 2.66
N GLY A 97 20.80 2.07 3.40
CA GLY A 97 21.79 3.05 2.92
C GLY A 97 21.60 4.41 3.58
N PRO A 98 22.44 5.41 3.26
CA PRO A 98 22.32 6.74 3.84
C PRO A 98 20.96 7.41 3.52
N PRO A 99 20.51 8.35 4.36
CA PRO A 99 19.33 9.15 4.06
C PRO A 99 19.58 9.99 2.80
N GLY A 100 18.55 10.18 1.97
CA GLY A 100 18.66 10.94 0.73
C GLY A 100 18.95 10.14 -0.55
N CYS A 101 19.17 8.81 -0.47
CA CYS A 101 19.33 7.95 -1.65
C CYS A 101 18.02 7.58 -2.37
N GLY A 102 16.91 8.27 -2.10
CA GLY A 102 15.66 8.02 -2.81
C GLY A 102 14.99 6.66 -2.57
N LYS A 103 15.26 5.96 -1.47
CA LYS A 103 14.64 4.65 -1.15
C LYS A 103 13.10 4.66 -1.24
N THR A 104 12.48 5.70 -0.70
CA THR A 104 11.02 5.89 -0.76
C THR A 104 10.53 6.15 -2.18
N LEU A 105 11.32 6.86 -3.02
CA LEU A 105 11.00 7.08 -4.44
C LEU A 105 11.11 5.77 -5.24
N LEU A 106 12.15 4.98 -4.98
CA LEU A 106 12.34 3.67 -5.60
C LEU A 106 11.17 2.72 -5.31
N ALA A 107 10.72 2.66 -4.06
CA ALA A 107 9.56 1.84 -3.70
C ALA A 107 8.28 2.26 -4.44
N LYS A 108 8.05 3.56 -4.61
CA LYS A 108 6.92 4.09 -5.38
C LYS A 108 7.01 3.77 -6.87
N ALA A 109 8.19 3.92 -7.46
CA ALA A 109 8.42 3.62 -8.88
C ALA A 109 8.22 2.12 -9.17
N VAL A 110 8.69 1.25 -8.28
CA VAL A 110 8.45 -0.20 -8.36
C VAL A 110 6.95 -0.50 -8.31
N ALA A 111 6.21 0.12 -7.39
CA ALA A 111 4.77 -0.12 -7.28
C ALA A 111 3.99 0.35 -8.50
N ARG A 112 4.35 1.51 -9.06
CA ARG A 112 3.82 2.01 -10.34
C ARG A 112 4.09 1.04 -11.48
N ALA A 113 5.34 0.60 -11.62
CA ALA A 113 5.75 -0.27 -12.71
C ALA A 113 5.15 -1.68 -12.61
N ALA A 114 4.93 -2.17 -11.38
CA ALA A 114 4.25 -3.43 -11.14
C ALA A 114 2.72 -3.33 -11.30
N GLY A 115 2.15 -2.14 -11.50
CA GLY A 115 0.70 -1.92 -11.50
C GLY A 115 0.05 -2.30 -10.16
N CYS A 116 0.84 -2.37 -9.09
CA CYS A 116 0.40 -2.82 -7.78
C CYS A 116 -0.04 -1.61 -6.95
N ARG A 117 -1.00 -1.85 -6.07
CA ARG A 117 -1.42 -0.82 -5.12
C ARG A 117 -0.29 -0.55 -4.13
N PHE A 118 -0.14 0.69 -3.71
CA PHE A 118 0.94 1.09 -2.81
C PHE A 118 0.37 1.62 -1.50
N ILE A 119 0.93 1.17 -0.39
CA ILE A 119 0.69 1.76 0.93
C ILE A 119 2.02 2.11 1.59
N ASN A 120 2.14 3.37 2.01
CA ASN A 120 3.27 3.82 2.83
C ASN A 120 2.87 3.77 4.31
N LEU A 121 3.45 2.83 5.04
CA LEU A 121 3.29 2.67 6.47
C LEU A 121 4.48 3.32 7.18
N GLN A 122 4.23 4.48 7.79
CA GLN A 122 5.20 5.14 8.66
C GLN A 122 5.01 4.64 10.10
N VAL A 123 6.10 4.30 10.78
CA VAL A 123 6.05 3.80 12.17
C VAL A 123 5.41 4.83 13.11
N SER A 124 5.61 6.12 12.87
CA SER A 124 4.97 7.22 13.60
C SER A 124 3.44 7.13 13.60
N ASN A 125 2.83 6.74 12.47
CA ASN A 125 1.38 6.58 12.33
C ASN A 125 0.82 5.42 13.18
N LEU A 126 1.66 4.44 13.55
CA LEU A 126 1.27 3.33 14.42
C LEU A 126 1.36 3.70 15.91
N THR A 127 2.19 4.68 16.28
CA THR A 127 2.44 5.01 17.69
C THR A 127 1.45 5.99 18.31
N ASP A 128 0.58 6.62 17.50
CA ASP A 128 -0.30 7.67 18.00
C ASP A 128 -1.50 7.13 18.80
N LYS A 129 -1.37 7.28 20.14
CA LYS A 129 -2.39 7.54 21.17
C LYS A 129 -2.83 6.43 22.13
N TRP A 130 -2.75 5.13 21.85
CA TRP A 130 -3.16 4.10 22.83
C TRP A 130 -2.35 2.80 22.70
N TYR A 131 -1.66 2.41 23.78
CA TYR A 131 -0.88 1.17 23.88
C TYR A 131 -1.82 -0.04 23.74
N GLY A 132 -1.85 -0.66 22.56
CA GLY A 132 -2.75 -1.77 22.19
C GLY A 132 -3.51 -1.59 20.87
N GLU A 133 -3.71 -0.35 20.42
CA GLU A 133 -4.34 -0.05 19.12
C GLU A 133 -3.37 -0.20 17.94
N SER A 134 -2.07 -0.04 18.19
CA SER A 134 -0.99 -0.17 17.20
C SER A 134 -0.93 -1.58 16.57
N GLN A 135 -1.10 -2.64 17.37
CA GLN A 135 -1.13 -4.02 16.87
C GLN A 135 -2.36 -4.29 16.01
N LYS A 136 -3.52 -3.74 16.39
CA LYS A 136 -4.75 -3.87 15.59
C LYS A 136 -4.63 -3.13 14.27
N LEU A 137 -4.00 -1.96 14.25
CA LEU A 137 -3.72 -1.21 13.02
C LEU A 137 -2.76 -1.99 12.12
N ALA A 138 -1.67 -2.52 12.67
CA ALA A 138 -0.74 -3.36 11.89
C ALA A 138 -1.46 -4.58 11.30
N ALA A 139 -2.26 -5.30 12.10
CA ALA A 139 -3.05 -6.42 11.61
C ALA A 139 -4.08 -6.00 10.54
N ALA A 140 -4.73 -4.84 10.73
CA ALA A 140 -5.64 -4.28 9.75
C ALA A 140 -4.95 -3.95 8.43
N VAL A 141 -3.70 -3.45 8.45
CA VAL A 141 -2.92 -3.18 7.23
C VAL A 141 -2.71 -4.44 6.41
N PHE A 142 -2.29 -5.53 7.04
CA PHE A 142 -2.10 -6.80 6.34
C PHE A 142 -3.43 -7.40 5.85
N SER A 143 -4.49 -7.33 6.67
CA SER A 143 -5.84 -7.78 6.27
C SER A 143 -6.36 -7.03 5.04
N VAL A 144 -6.22 -5.71 5.04
CA VAL A 144 -6.58 -4.83 3.93
C VAL A 144 -5.72 -5.14 2.71
N ALA A 145 -4.39 -5.20 2.84
CA ALA A 145 -3.51 -5.53 1.73
C ALA A 145 -3.83 -6.89 1.09
N GLN A 146 -4.24 -7.89 1.88
CA GLN A 146 -4.69 -9.18 1.37
C GLN A 146 -6.02 -9.08 0.62
N LYS A 147 -6.99 -8.31 1.13
CA LYS A 147 -8.27 -8.05 0.45
C LYS A 147 -8.07 -7.28 -0.86
N PHE A 148 -7.07 -6.40 -0.90
CA PHE A 148 -6.79 -5.49 -2.01
C PHE A 148 -5.62 -5.95 -2.90
N GLN A 149 -5.32 -7.26 -2.96
CA GLN A 149 -4.25 -7.77 -3.83
C GLN A 149 -4.49 -7.40 -5.32
N PRO A 150 -3.41 -7.11 -6.08
CA PRO A 150 -2.00 -7.08 -5.68
C PRO A 150 -1.60 -5.75 -5.00
N THR A 151 -0.86 -5.83 -3.89
CA THR A 151 -0.47 -4.67 -3.05
C THR A 151 0.99 -4.77 -2.58
N ILE A 152 1.72 -3.66 -2.60
CA ILE A 152 3.04 -3.47 -2.01
C ILE A 152 2.91 -2.61 -0.76
N ILE A 153 3.38 -3.14 0.37
CA ILE A 153 3.47 -2.44 1.65
C ILE A 153 4.91 -1.93 1.80
N PHE A 154 5.07 -0.61 1.83
CA PHE A 154 6.33 0.02 2.15
C PHE A 154 6.34 0.45 3.61
N ILE A 155 7.36 0.05 4.35
CA ILE A 155 7.56 0.43 5.75
C ILE A 155 8.76 1.37 5.79
N ASP A 156 8.49 2.65 6.08
CA ASP A 156 9.55 3.66 6.20
C ASP A 156 10.06 3.73 7.64
N GLU A 157 11.37 3.99 7.81
CA GLU A 157 12.05 4.12 9.11
C GLU A 157 11.97 2.87 10.01
N ILE A 158 12.45 1.72 9.52
CA ILE A 158 12.68 0.51 10.32
C ILE A 158 14.04 0.50 11.04
#